data_AF-A0A4U0VGY3-F1
#
_entry.id   AF-A0A4U0VGY3-F1
#
_cell.length_a   1.000
_cell.length_b   1.000
_cell.length_c   1.000
_cell.angle_alpha   90.00
_cell.angle_beta   90.00
_cell.angle_gamma   90.00
#
_symmetry.space_group_name_H-M   'P 1'
#
loop_
_entity.id
_entity.type
_entity.pdbx_description
1 polymer ?
#
loop_
_entity_poly.entity_id
_entity_poly.type
_entity_poly.pdbx_seq_one_letter_code
_entity_poly.pdbx_strand_id
1 'polypeptide(L)'
;MDYVNYAMNATRFLNDRWFDAESGLWDGLWWQSANILTTMADLASVNPDFNDTANFVFKSVFTAALATNGGTWLNGYYDDEGWWAMAFIKVYDVTGSKAYLSAAESIFEDLRTGLNATCGGQWWNKDPAHVNSINNELFIDVAASLGNRVQHKRDYYRRYAEHQANWFLNAGLLTKNSTFHDGLHLATCTAGGPIFSYNQGVILGALVELSKLTGNSTWLDHAAKTAQGTIRTLVDHNGIFTETGEYPTHGTTVGQFKGVFARNLAYLQSVRCDESYVALLTKSADSIWQHDRDEDGFLGPDWQGPVHGISAAAQGSALDCLIAAAAVSA
;
A
#
# COMPACT_ATOMS: atom_id res chain seq x y z
N MET A 1 10.08 -18.13 -13.48
CA MET A 1 11.24 -17.26 -13.18
C MET A 1 11.48 -17.28 -11.69
N ASP A 2 12.65 -16.84 -11.23
CA ASP A 2 12.95 -16.78 -9.79
C ASP A 2 12.74 -15.36 -9.25
N TYR A 3 11.47 -15.00 -9.05
CA TYR A 3 11.07 -13.67 -8.58
C TYR A 3 11.58 -13.36 -7.16
N VAL A 4 11.78 -14.39 -6.32
CA VAL A 4 12.35 -14.22 -4.97
C VAL A 4 13.79 -13.73 -5.08
N ASN A 5 14.60 -14.33 -5.96
CA ASN A 5 15.96 -13.87 -6.18
C ASN A 5 16.03 -12.45 -6.78
N TYR A 6 15.09 -12.10 -7.66
CA TYR A 6 14.99 -10.73 -8.18
C TYR A 6 14.66 -9.73 -7.07
N ALA A 7 13.68 -10.04 -6.22
CA ALA A 7 13.33 -9.21 -5.07
C ALA A 7 14.49 -9.08 -4.08
N MET A 8 15.18 -10.17 -3.75
CA MET A 8 16.36 -10.13 -2.86
C MET A 8 17.50 -9.27 -3.40
N ASN A 9 17.70 -9.27 -4.72
CA ASN A 9 18.70 -8.41 -5.36
C ASN A 9 18.28 -6.94 -5.32
N ALA A 10 17.05 -6.62 -5.74
CA ALA A 10 16.51 -5.26 -5.72
C ALA A 10 16.46 -4.65 -4.30
N THR A 11 16.18 -5.46 -3.27
CA THR A 11 16.20 -5.04 -1.86
C THR A 11 17.60 -4.64 -1.38
N ARG A 12 18.66 -5.33 -1.83
CA ARG A 12 20.04 -4.95 -1.47
C ARG A 12 20.34 -3.55 -2.00
N PHE A 13 20.06 -3.30 -3.28
CA PHE A 13 20.24 -1.97 -3.87
C PHE A 13 19.39 -0.89 -3.20
N LEU A 14 18.14 -1.20 -2.85
CA LEU A 14 17.26 -0.29 -2.13
C LEU A 14 17.87 0.14 -0.79
N ASN A 15 18.37 -0.83 0.00
CA ASN A 15 18.95 -0.55 1.30
C ASN A 15 20.32 0.10 1.20
N ASP A 16 21.21 -0.39 0.35
CA ASP A 16 22.57 0.12 0.21
C ASP A 16 22.60 1.58 -0.28
N ARG A 17 21.63 1.97 -1.12
CA ARG A 17 21.59 3.30 -1.71
C ARG A 17 20.85 4.33 -0.86
N TRP A 18 19.73 3.95 -0.26
CA TRP A 18 18.78 4.91 0.31
C TRP A 18 18.46 4.69 1.79
N PHE A 19 18.67 3.51 2.35
CA PHE A 19 18.35 3.29 3.77
C PHE A 19 19.40 3.95 4.65
N ASP A 20 18.98 4.91 5.46
CA ASP A 20 19.81 5.50 6.50
C ASP A 20 19.36 4.99 7.86
N ALA A 21 20.24 4.27 8.57
CA ALA A 21 19.93 3.72 9.89
C ALA A 21 19.89 4.79 11.00
N GLU A 22 20.49 5.98 10.78
CA GLU A 22 20.44 7.08 11.75
C GLU A 22 19.07 7.77 11.76
N SER A 23 18.47 7.99 10.59
CA SER A 23 17.10 8.49 10.48
C SER A 23 16.04 7.38 10.50
N GLY A 24 16.39 6.14 10.16
CA GLY A 24 15.46 5.03 10.00
C GLY A 24 14.55 5.15 8.78
N LEU A 25 14.97 5.92 7.77
CA LEU A 25 14.17 6.24 6.58
C LEU A 25 14.95 5.91 5.30
N TRP A 26 14.22 5.64 4.22
CA TRP A 26 14.78 5.59 2.87
C TRP A 26 14.72 6.99 2.24
N ASP A 27 15.88 7.53 1.88
CA ASP A 27 16.02 8.84 1.22
C ASP A 27 15.40 10.02 2.01
N GLY A 28 15.26 9.87 3.34
CA GLY A 28 14.58 10.84 4.21
C GLY A 28 13.07 10.99 3.94
N LEU A 29 12.48 10.12 3.13
CA LEU A 29 11.06 10.16 2.77
C LEU A 29 10.21 9.55 3.88
N TRP A 30 9.12 10.21 4.27
CA TRP A 30 8.34 9.79 5.44
C TRP A 30 7.37 8.63 5.14
N TRP A 31 6.20 8.92 4.54
CA TRP A 31 5.18 7.90 4.28
C TRP A 31 5.66 6.86 3.24
N GLN A 32 6.56 7.25 2.35
CA GLN A 32 7.17 6.30 1.40
C GLN A 32 8.03 5.26 2.12
N SER A 33 8.71 5.62 3.21
CA SER A 33 9.45 4.67 4.05
C SER A 33 8.52 3.69 4.76
N ALA A 34 7.33 4.12 5.18
CA ALA A 34 6.32 3.21 5.73
C ALA A 34 5.84 2.17 4.69
N ASN A 35 5.68 2.60 3.43
CA ASN A 35 5.39 1.68 2.32
C ASN A 35 6.55 0.71 2.06
N ILE A 36 7.78 1.19 2.02
CA ILE A 36 8.96 0.32 1.88
C ILE A 36 9.04 -0.66 3.05
N LEU A 37 8.75 -0.23 4.29
CA LEU A 37 8.71 -1.11 5.45
C LEU A 37 7.68 -2.24 5.30
N THR A 38 6.50 -1.94 4.77
CA THR A 38 5.48 -2.95 4.42
C THR A 38 6.04 -3.96 3.41
N THR A 39 6.72 -3.46 2.37
CA THR A 39 7.37 -4.27 1.33
C THR A 39 8.40 -5.23 1.93
N MET A 40 9.21 -4.76 2.89
CA MET A 40 10.20 -5.59 3.59
C MET A 40 9.54 -6.68 4.44
N ALA A 41 8.39 -6.39 5.08
CA ALA A 41 7.62 -7.37 5.83
C ALA A 41 6.98 -8.43 4.93
N ASP A 42 6.51 -8.05 3.74
CA ASP A 42 6.03 -9.03 2.76
C ASP A 42 7.16 -9.92 2.25
N LEU A 43 8.35 -9.36 1.95
CA LEU A 43 9.50 -10.15 1.54
C LEU A 43 9.92 -11.16 2.62
N ALA A 44 9.97 -10.72 3.89
CA ALA A 44 10.27 -11.60 5.02
C ALA A 44 9.23 -12.72 5.19
N SER A 45 7.97 -12.46 4.83
CA SER A 45 6.89 -13.45 4.90
C SER A 45 7.01 -14.54 3.83
N VAL A 46 7.57 -14.22 2.65
CA VAL A 46 7.75 -15.18 1.55
C VAL A 46 9.15 -15.79 1.49
N ASN A 47 10.15 -15.18 2.12
CA ASN A 47 11.53 -15.65 2.13
C ASN A 47 12.18 -15.55 3.52
N PRO A 48 12.23 -16.66 4.28
CA PRO A 48 12.84 -16.69 5.62
C PRO A 48 14.32 -16.28 5.65
N ASP A 49 15.07 -16.43 4.56
CA ASP A 49 16.48 -16.03 4.49
C ASP A 49 16.66 -14.50 4.60
N PHE A 50 15.59 -13.73 4.41
CA PHE A 50 15.59 -12.27 4.59
C PHE A 50 15.36 -11.82 6.03
N ASN A 51 14.96 -12.72 6.94
CA ASN A 51 14.47 -12.36 8.28
C ASN A 51 15.48 -11.58 9.13
N ASP A 52 16.77 -11.89 9.05
CA ASP A 52 17.79 -11.15 9.84
C ASP A 52 17.92 -9.71 9.37
N THR A 53 17.97 -9.49 8.04
CA THR A 53 17.98 -8.15 7.44
C THR A 53 16.69 -7.41 7.76
N ALA A 54 15.54 -8.06 7.61
CA ALA A 54 14.24 -7.48 7.94
C ALA A 54 14.16 -7.04 9.41
N ASN A 55 14.57 -7.91 10.35
CA ASN A 55 14.56 -7.61 11.78
C ASN A 55 15.49 -6.45 12.15
N PHE A 56 16.65 -6.33 11.50
CA PHE A 56 17.52 -5.17 11.67
C PHE A 56 16.81 -3.89 11.20
N VAL A 57 16.28 -3.90 9.98
CA VAL A 57 15.56 -2.76 9.39
C VAL A 57 14.36 -2.36 10.26
N PHE A 58 13.52 -3.30 10.69
CA PHE A 58 12.34 -3.03 11.51
C PHE A 58 12.69 -2.33 12.82
N LYS A 59 13.72 -2.81 13.53
CA LYS A 59 14.16 -2.21 14.79
C LYS A 59 14.76 -0.82 14.58
N SER A 60 15.58 -0.66 13.54
CA SER A 60 16.19 0.62 13.18
C SER A 60 15.12 1.65 12.86
N VAL A 61 14.17 1.31 11.98
CA VAL A 61 13.03 2.17 11.62
C VAL A 61 12.20 2.53 12.86
N PHE A 62 11.79 1.56 13.67
CA PHE A 62 10.94 1.80 14.85
C PHE A 62 11.56 2.75 15.88
N THR A 63 12.89 2.78 15.97
CA THR A 63 13.61 3.61 16.93
C THR A 63 13.99 4.96 16.32
N ALA A 64 14.65 4.93 15.15
CA ALA A 64 15.25 6.10 14.52
C ALA A 64 14.21 6.97 13.80
N ALA A 65 13.24 6.38 13.09
CA ALA A 65 12.21 7.18 12.40
C ALA A 65 11.29 7.87 13.42
N LEU A 66 10.98 7.20 14.54
CA LEU A 66 10.25 7.81 15.66
C LEU A 66 10.99 9.03 16.21
N ALA A 67 12.30 8.90 16.44
CA ALA A 67 13.13 10.01 16.93
C ALA A 67 13.22 11.15 15.91
N THR A 68 13.38 10.82 14.63
CA THR A 68 13.41 11.79 13.52
C THR A 68 12.11 12.60 13.43
N ASN A 69 10.96 11.98 13.71
CA ASN A 69 9.67 12.66 13.77
C ASN A 69 9.32 13.22 15.17
N GLY A 70 10.32 13.57 15.98
CA GLY A 70 10.12 14.25 17.25
C GLY A 70 9.53 13.39 18.37
N GLY A 71 9.66 12.06 18.27
CA GLY A 71 9.18 11.12 19.27
C GLY A 71 7.73 10.69 19.12
N THR A 72 7.12 10.88 17.94
CA THR A 72 5.75 10.47 17.64
C THR A 72 5.62 9.88 16.23
N TRP A 73 4.64 9.00 16.02
CA TRP A 73 4.25 8.53 14.68
C TRP A 73 3.17 9.40 14.03
N LEU A 74 2.67 10.37 14.77
CA LEU A 74 1.62 11.29 14.33
C LEU A 74 2.23 12.47 13.59
N ASN A 75 1.52 12.99 12.59
CA ASN A 75 1.90 14.22 11.90
C ASN A 75 0.65 15.01 11.45
N GLY A 76 0.77 15.88 10.46
CA GLY A 76 -0.35 16.70 9.95
C GLY A 76 -1.31 15.97 9.01
N TYR A 77 -1.00 14.74 8.60
CA TYR A 77 -1.64 14.02 7.50
C TYR A 77 -2.12 12.64 7.98
N TYR A 78 -3.41 12.36 7.81
CA TYR A 78 -3.98 11.10 8.31
C TYR A 78 -3.61 9.90 7.43
N ASP A 79 -3.33 10.11 6.14
CA ASP A 79 -2.81 9.05 5.28
C ASP A 79 -1.37 8.67 5.63
N ASP A 80 -0.47 9.63 5.88
CA ASP A 80 0.88 9.35 6.38
C ASP A 80 0.84 8.45 7.62
N GLU A 81 -0.02 8.79 8.57
CA GLU A 81 -0.27 8.00 9.77
C GLU A 81 -0.82 6.59 9.43
N GLY A 82 -1.79 6.51 8.51
CA GLY A 82 -2.35 5.25 8.04
C GLY A 82 -1.30 4.32 7.42
N TRP A 83 -0.36 4.84 6.63
CA TRP A 83 0.75 4.08 6.06
C TRP A 83 1.64 3.46 7.14
N TRP A 84 1.98 4.23 8.19
CA TRP A 84 2.76 3.72 9.32
C TRP A 84 2.01 2.65 10.11
N ALA A 85 0.72 2.83 10.36
CA ALA A 85 -0.08 1.83 11.05
C ALA A 85 -0.12 0.50 10.29
N MET A 86 -0.35 0.52 8.97
CA MET A 86 -0.30 -0.70 8.14
C MET A 86 1.07 -1.37 8.19
N ALA A 87 2.15 -0.58 8.05
CA ALA A 87 3.50 -1.11 8.11
C ALA A 87 3.78 -1.83 9.44
N PHE A 88 3.38 -1.23 10.56
CA PHE A 88 3.54 -1.86 11.88
C PHE A 88 2.68 -3.09 12.09
N ILE A 89 1.47 -3.13 11.52
CA ILE A 89 0.65 -4.34 11.55
C ILE A 89 1.34 -5.48 10.81
N LYS A 90 1.92 -5.19 9.63
CA LYS A 90 2.63 -6.20 8.83
C LYS A 90 3.93 -6.64 9.50
N VAL A 91 4.68 -5.73 10.12
CA VAL A 91 5.85 -6.07 10.94
C VAL A 91 5.45 -6.90 12.17
N TYR A 92 4.31 -6.61 12.79
CA TYR A 92 3.77 -7.44 13.88
C TYR A 92 3.48 -8.87 13.39
N ASP A 93 2.91 -9.04 12.19
CA ASP A 93 2.62 -10.37 11.64
C ASP A 93 3.88 -11.21 11.43
N VAL A 94 5.00 -10.58 11.05
CA VAL A 94 6.29 -11.26 10.87
C VAL A 94 6.99 -11.55 12.21
N THR A 95 6.95 -10.59 13.15
CA THR A 95 7.81 -10.63 14.34
C THR A 95 7.10 -11.10 15.62
N GLY A 96 5.78 -11.00 15.67
CA GLY A 96 4.97 -11.17 16.89
C GLY A 96 5.20 -10.09 17.97
N SER A 97 5.99 -9.05 17.70
CA SER A 97 6.33 -8.02 18.68
C SER A 97 5.18 -7.05 18.89
N LYS A 98 4.57 -7.10 20.08
CA LYS A 98 3.41 -6.26 20.45
C LYS A 98 3.68 -4.76 20.37
N ALA A 99 4.94 -4.31 20.43
CA ALA A 99 5.29 -2.89 20.34
C ALA A 99 4.79 -2.26 19.02
N TYR A 100 4.92 -2.99 17.90
CA TYR A 100 4.44 -2.52 16.60
C TYR A 100 2.90 -2.47 16.57
N LEU A 101 2.24 -3.52 17.05
CA LEU A 101 0.77 -3.55 17.09
C LEU A 101 0.20 -2.43 17.98
N SER A 102 0.82 -2.19 19.14
CA SER A 102 0.43 -1.09 20.03
C SER A 102 0.66 0.29 19.41
N ALA A 103 1.72 0.48 18.62
CA ALA A 103 1.92 1.71 17.86
C ALA A 103 0.80 1.91 16.82
N ALA A 104 0.40 0.86 16.10
CA ALA A 104 -0.73 0.92 15.17
C ALA A 104 -2.06 1.21 15.88
N GLU A 105 -2.32 0.62 17.07
CA GLU A 105 -3.49 0.97 17.89
C GLU A 105 -3.50 2.45 18.29
N SER A 106 -2.35 3.01 18.68
CA SER A 106 -2.21 4.43 19.03
C SER A 106 -2.47 5.35 17.83
N ILE A 107 -1.92 5.01 16.66
CA ILE A 107 -2.16 5.76 15.42
C ILE A 107 -3.64 5.73 15.05
N PHE A 108 -4.30 4.56 15.14
CA PHE A 108 -5.72 4.44 14.82
C PHE A 108 -6.61 5.37 15.65
N GLU A 109 -6.27 5.59 16.93
CA GLU A 109 -7.01 6.55 17.76
C GLU A 109 -6.90 7.99 17.24
N ASP A 110 -5.76 8.38 16.65
CA ASP A 110 -5.61 9.70 16.01
C ASP A 110 -6.34 9.77 14.67
N LEU A 111 -6.23 8.73 13.82
CA LEU A 111 -7.00 8.63 12.57
C LEU A 111 -8.49 8.91 12.78
N ARG A 112 -9.04 8.38 13.87
CA ARG A 112 -10.46 8.53 14.23
C ARG A 112 -10.87 9.99 14.48
N THR A 113 -9.93 10.86 14.84
CA THR A 113 -10.19 12.29 15.04
C THR A 113 -10.44 13.04 13.73
N GLY A 114 -10.01 12.48 12.60
CA GLY A 114 -10.28 13.01 11.26
C GLY A 114 -11.66 12.66 10.69
N LEU A 115 -12.43 11.77 11.33
CA LEU A 115 -13.76 11.34 10.86
C LEU A 115 -14.78 12.48 10.88
N ASN A 116 -15.89 12.27 10.16
CA ASN A 116 -16.99 13.22 9.96
C ASN A 116 -16.57 14.46 9.16
N ALA A 117 -15.80 14.26 8.10
CA ALA A 117 -15.51 15.32 7.15
C ALA A 117 -16.78 15.84 6.45
N THR A 118 -16.70 17.00 5.80
CA THR A 118 -17.87 17.69 5.22
C THR A 118 -18.71 16.81 4.30
N CYS A 119 -18.08 15.93 3.51
CA CYS A 119 -18.76 15.00 2.62
C CYS A 119 -18.91 13.58 3.20
N GLY A 120 -18.77 13.44 4.51
CA GLY A 120 -18.59 12.17 5.20
C GLY A 120 -17.16 11.64 5.09
N GLY A 121 -16.92 10.47 5.69
CA GLY A 121 -15.59 9.88 5.76
C GLY A 121 -14.63 10.67 6.65
N GLN A 122 -13.35 10.59 6.33
CA GLN A 122 -12.25 11.18 7.06
C GLN A 122 -11.61 12.31 6.25
N TRP A 123 -11.23 13.39 6.92
CA TRP A 123 -10.35 14.43 6.38
C TRP A 123 -9.01 13.82 5.98
N TRP A 124 -8.42 14.32 4.89
CA TRP A 124 -7.08 13.89 4.47
C TRP A 124 -6.00 14.36 5.45
N ASN A 125 -6.11 15.58 5.94
CA ASN A 125 -5.14 16.22 6.83
C ASN A 125 -5.83 16.96 7.99
N LYS A 126 -5.04 17.35 9.00
CA LYS A 126 -5.52 18.03 10.22
C LYS A 126 -5.94 19.49 9.99
N ASP A 127 -5.49 20.09 8.88
CA ASP A 127 -6.01 21.37 8.38
C ASP A 127 -7.08 21.08 7.30
N PRO A 128 -8.37 21.01 7.67
CA PRO A 128 -9.41 20.30 6.94
C PRO A 128 -9.71 20.92 5.57
N ALA A 129 -9.01 20.45 4.54
CA ALA A 129 -9.10 20.99 3.19
C ALA A 129 -9.57 19.98 2.13
N HIS A 130 -9.42 18.68 2.39
CA HIS A 130 -9.67 17.64 1.39
C HIS A 130 -10.26 16.35 1.97
N VAL A 131 -11.08 15.65 1.18
CA VAL A 131 -11.56 14.29 1.43
C VAL A 131 -11.09 13.42 0.27
N ASN A 132 -9.99 12.71 0.47
CA ASN A 132 -9.37 11.86 -0.55
C ASN A 132 -9.72 10.39 -0.33
N SER A 133 -9.60 9.58 -1.37
CA SER A 133 -9.84 8.15 -1.27
C SER A 133 -8.80 7.49 -0.37
N ILE A 134 -7.52 7.86 -0.52
CA ILE A 134 -6.43 7.17 0.15
C ILE A 134 -6.57 7.10 1.68
N ASN A 135 -6.82 8.23 2.36
CA ASN A 135 -6.91 8.23 3.82
C ASN A 135 -8.11 7.43 4.33
N ASN A 136 -9.21 7.43 3.55
CA ASN A 136 -10.41 6.66 3.87
C ASN A 136 -10.18 5.15 3.67
N GLU A 137 -9.46 4.74 2.63
CA GLU A 137 -9.10 3.35 2.38
C GLU A 137 -8.12 2.83 3.43
N LEU A 138 -7.09 3.61 3.77
CA LEU A 138 -6.14 3.31 4.85
C LEU A 138 -6.85 3.17 6.20
N PHE A 139 -7.83 4.03 6.49
CA PHE A 139 -8.62 3.91 7.70
C PHE A 139 -9.36 2.56 7.77
N ILE A 140 -9.97 2.13 6.65
CA ILE A 140 -10.67 0.83 6.57
C ILE A 140 -9.67 -0.31 6.79
N ASP A 141 -8.52 -0.26 6.11
CA ASP A 141 -7.49 -1.30 6.22
C ASP A 141 -6.99 -1.41 7.66
N VAL A 142 -6.53 -0.30 8.25
CA VAL A 142 -6.02 -0.28 9.63
C VAL A 142 -7.08 -0.78 10.61
N ALA A 143 -8.33 -0.32 10.49
CA ALA A 143 -9.41 -0.80 11.35
C ALA A 143 -9.65 -2.30 11.19
N ALA A 144 -9.81 -2.80 9.96
CA ALA A 144 -10.08 -4.20 9.70
C ALA A 144 -8.91 -5.10 10.18
N SER A 145 -7.69 -4.67 9.87
CA SER A 145 -6.45 -5.34 10.22
C SER A 145 -6.22 -5.41 11.72
N LEU A 146 -6.47 -4.33 12.47
CA LEU A 146 -6.44 -4.33 13.93
C LEU A 146 -7.54 -5.21 14.53
N GLY A 147 -8.75 -5.19 13.95
CA GLY A 147 -9.85 -6.05 14.39
C GLY A 147 -9.52 -7.54 14.31
N ASN A 148 -8.74 -7.96 13.30
CA ASN A 148 -8.29 -9.35 13.16
C ASN A 148 -7.22 -9.76 14.19
N ARG A 149 -6.49 -8.81 14.79
CA ARG A 149 -5.30 -9.07 15.62
C ARG A 149 -5.53 -8.75 17.09
N VAL A 150 -6.33 -7.74 17.42
CA VAL A 150 -6.60 -7.27 18.79
C VAL A 150 -7.93 -7.83 19.31
N GLN A 151 -7.93 -9.09 19.72
CA GLN A 151 -9.16 -9.85 20.04
C GLN A 151 -10.09 -9.16 21.05
N HIS A 152 -9.54 -8.53 22.09
CA HIS A 152 -10.33 -7.86 23.13
C HIS A 152 -10.99 -6.54 22.68
N LYS A 153 -10.58 -5.99 21.52
CA LYS A 153 -11.17 -4.81 20.86
C LYS A 153 -11.75 -5.13 19.49
N ARG A 154 -11.90 -6.41 19.14
CA ARG A 154 -12.35 -6.87 17.82
C ARG A 154 -13.63 -6.16 17.34
N ASP A 155 -14.65 -6.11 18.20
CA ASP A 155 -15.93 -5.46 17.85
C ASP A 155 -15.83 -3.94 17.72
N TYR A 156 -14.90 -3.31 18.46
CA TYR A 156 -14.64 -1.88 18.35
C TYR A 156 -14.12 -1.54 16.96
N TYR A 157 -13.06 -2.24 16.53
CA TYR A 157 -12.47 -2.06 15.21
C TYR A 157 -13.42 -2.46 14.08
N ARG A 158 -14.14 -3.59 14.21
CA ARG A 158 -15.12 -4.03 13.21
C ARG A 158 -16.16 -2.96 12.91
N ARG A 159 -16.73 -2.31 13.94
CA ARG A 159 -17.74 -1.26 13.73
C ARG A 159 -17.21 -0.09 12.90
N TYR A 160 -15.97 0.35 13.17
CA TYR A 160 -15.34 1.42 12.40
C TYR A 160 -15.05 1.00 10.97
N ALA A 161 -14.48 -0.19 10.77
CA ALA A 161 -14.16 -0.71 9.45
C ALA A 161 -15.42 -0.90 8.59
N GLU A 162 -16.48 -1.52 9.12
CA GLU A 162 -17.75 -1.69 8.42
C GLU A 162 -18.43 -0.36 8.11
N HIS A 163 -18.49 0.56 9.07
CA HIS A 163 -19.10 1.87 8.86
C HIS A 163 -18.38 2.65 7.76
N GLN A 164 -17.05 2.70 7.83
CA GLN A 164 -16.23 3.44 6.88
C GLN A 164 -16.26 2.81 5.49
N ALA A 165 -16.19 1.48 5.38
CA ALA A 165 -16.30 0.78 4.10
C ALA A 165 -17.67 0.96 3.44
N ASN A 166 -18.75 0.90 4.23
CA ASN A 166 -20.09 1.17 3.73
C ASN A 166 -20.23 2.60 3.22
N TRP A 167 -19.71 3.60 3.94
CA TRP A 167 -19.69 4.97 3.44
C TRP A 167 -18.89 5.08 2.14
N PHE A 168 -17.65 4.57 2.12
CA PHE A 168 -16.73 4.70 0.99
C PHE A 168 -17.31 4.12 -0.30
N LEU A 169 -17.88 2.92 -0.24
CA LEU A 169 -18.50 2.24 -1.38
C LEU A 169 -19.78 2.93 -1.88
N ASN A 170 -20.43 3.75 -1.05
CA ASN A 170 -21.66 4.47 -1.38
C ASN A 170 -21.46 5.99 -1.59
N ALA A 171 -20.25 6.51 -1.38
CA ALA A 171 -19.92 7.94 -1.47
C ALA A 171 -19.90 8.49 -2.91
N GLY A 172 -20.16 7.65 -3.92
CA GLY A 172 -20.12 8.05 -5.34
C GLY A 172 -18.72 8.13 -5.93
N LEU A 173 -17.69 7.65 -5.22
CA LEU A 173 -16.29 7.61 -5.68
C LEU A 173 -16.04 6.59 -6.80
N LEU A 174 -16.87 5.54 -6.89
CA LEU A 174 -16.72 4.47 -7.86
C LEU A 174 -17.11 4.93 -9.28
N THR A 175 -16.18 4.83 -10.22
CA THR A 175 -16.38 5.09 -11.63
C THR A 175 -17.20 4.00 -12.31
N LYS A 176 -17.70 4.29 -13.51
CA LYS A 176 -18.35 3.29 -14.39
C LYS A 176 -17.46 2.09 -14.72
N ASN A 177 -16.13 2.25 -14.66
CA ASN A 177 -15.17 1.20 -14.96
C ASN A 177 -14.85 0.32 -13.74
N SER A 178 -15.48 0.58 -12.60
CA SER A 178 -15.18 -0.06 -11.31
C SER A 178 -13.79 0.28 -10.78
N THR A 179 -13.39 1.55 -10.89
CA THR A 179 -12.22 2.12 -10.22
C THR A 179 -12.68 3.29 -9.35
N PHE A 180 -11.83 3.84 -8.48
CA PHE A 180 -12.16 4.96 -7.61
C PHE A 180 -11.46 6.24 -8.07
N HIS A 181 -12.23 7.33 -8.08
CA HIS A 181 -11.71 8.69 -8.13
C HIS A 181 -10.80 9.01 -6.94
N ASP A 182 -9.91 10.00 -7.09
CA ASP A 182 -8.97 10.38 -6.04
C ASP A 182 -9.63 11.02 -4.81
N GLY A 183 -10.81 11.62 -4.95
CA GLY A 183 -11.52 12.17 -3.81
C GLY A 183 -12.82 12.87 -4.16
N LEU A 184 -13.32 13.64 -3.19
CA LEU A 184 -14.56 14.41 -3.30
C LEU A 184 -14.27 15.91 -3.34
N HIS A 185 -14.98 16.63 -4.21
CA HIS A 185 -15.00 18.09 -4.22
C HIS A 185 -15.88 18.62 -3.08
N LEU A 186 -15.28 19.24 -2.05
CA LEU A 186 -15.98 19.65 -0.82
C LEU A 186 -17.25 20.50 -1.03
N ALA A 187 -17.26 21.38 -2.04
CA ALA A 187 -18.39 22.26 -2.29
C ALA A 187 -19.64 21.52 -2.81
N THR A 188 -19.47 20.37 -3.45
CA THR A 188 -20.56 19.63 -4.13
C THR A 188 -20.71 18.20 -3.63
N CYS A 189 -19.73 17.69 -2.89
CA CYS A 189 -19.58 16.28 -2.51
C CYS A 189 -19.69 15.33 -3.70
N THR A 190 -19.22 15.77 -4.87
CA THR A 190 -19.10 14.94 -6.07
C THR A 190 -17.68 14.42 -6.22
N ALA A 191 -17.56 13.19 -6.72
CA ALA A 191 -16.27 12.56 -6.95
C ALA A 191 -15.52 13.20 -8.12
N GLY A 192 -14.19 13.25 -8.02
CA GLY A 192 -13.32 13.78 -9.06
C GLY A 192 -11.85 13.47 -8.80
N GLY A 193 -11.00 13.96 -9.70
CA GLY A 193 -9.56 13.73 -9.66
C GLY A 193 -9.11 12.45 -10.38
N PRO A 194 -7.78 12.21 -10.44
CA PRO A 194 -7.18 11.11 -11.19
C PRO A 194 -7.56 9.73 -10.64
N ILE A 195 -7.33 8.69 -11.45
CA ILE A 195 -7.53 7.29 -11.04
C ILE A 195 -6.17 6.68 -10.75
N PHE A 196 -5.59 7.01 -9.59
CA PHE A 196 -4.28 6.49 -9.23
C PHE A 196 -4.33 5.02 -8.82
N SER A 197 -3.29 4.25 -9.15
CA SER A 197 -3.26 2.81 -8.89
C SER A 197 -3.32 2.47 -7.40
N TYR A 198 -2.69 3.27 -6.54
CA TYR A 198 -2.65 3.03 -5.10
C TYR A 198 -4.03 3.05 -4.43
N ASN A 199 -4.93 3.96 -4.84
CA ASN A 199 -6.31 3.99 -4.35
C ASN A 199 -7.04 2.69 -4.71
N GLN A 200 -6.77 2.19 -5.92
CA GLN A 200 -7.34 0.92 -6.36
C GLN A 200 -6.75 -0.27 -5.61
N GLY A 201 -5.59 -0.11 -5.00
CA GLY A 201 -4.83 -1.14 -4.30
C GLY A 201 -5.22 -1.26 -2.84
N VAL A 202 -5.14 -0.16 -2.08
CA VAL A 202 -5.41 -0.17 -0.63
C VAL A 202 -6.81 -0.68 -0.35
N ILE A 203 -7.81 -0.28 -1.15
CA ILE A 203 -9.17 -0.80 -0.96
C ILE A 203 -9.28 -2.33 -1.16
N LEU A 204 -8.43 -2.97 -1.97
CA LEU A 204 -8.43 -4.43 -2.09
C LEU A 204 -7.97 -5.09 -0.78
N GLY A 205 -6.83 -4.64 -0.23
CA GLY A 205 -6.30 -5.14 1.04
C GLY A 205 -7.27 -4.91 2.18
N ALA A 206 -7.81 -3.70 2.26
CA ALA A 206 -8.81 -3.31 3.25
C ALA A 206 -10.04 -4.23 3.23
N LEU A 207 -10.57 -4.55 2.04
CA LEU A 207 -11.73 -5.42 1.88
C LEU A 207 -11.40 -6.91 2.11
N VAL A 208 -10.17 -7.33 1.86
CA VAL A 208 -9.68 -8.67 2.25
C VAL A 208 -9.67 -8.82 3.77
N GLU A 209 -9.06 -7.88 4.49
CA GLU A 209 -9.01 -7.88 5.95
C GLU A 209 -10.42 -7.73 6.55
N LEU A 210 -11.29 -6.91 5.93
CA LEU A 210 -12.69 -6.75 6.37
C LEU A 210 -13.52 -8.02 6.13
N SER A 211 -13.31 -8.73 5.02
CA SER A 211 -13.92 -10.04 4.78
C SER A 211 -13.52 -11.04 5.86
N LYS A 212 -12.23 -11.09 6.22
CA LYS A 212 -11.74 -11.94 7.32
C LYS A 212 -12.34 -11.55 8.68
N LEU A 213 -12.47 -10.24 8.94
CA LEU A 213 -13.00 -9.73 10.20
C LEU A 213 -14.51 -9.95 10.36
N THR A 214 -15.27 -9.95 9.26
CA THR A 214 -16.74 -10.03 9.31
C THR A 214 -17.26 -11.41 8.97
N GLY A 215 -16.49 -12.22 8.22
CA GLY A 215 -16.94 -13.44 7.60
C GLY A 215 -17.84 -13.22 6.37
N ASN A 216 -17.99 -11.99 5.90
CA ASN A 216 -18.87 -11.64 4.77
C ASN A 216 -18.07 -11.57 3.46
N SER A 217 -18.25 -12.56 2.57
CA SER A 217 -17.54 -12.63 1.30
C SER A 217 -17.93 -11.55 0.28
N THR A 218 -19.04 -10.82 0.51
CA THR A 218 -19.46 -9.72 -0.37
C THR A 218 -18.38 -8.63 -0.47
N TRP A 219 -17.59 -8.43 0.60
CA TRP A 219 -16.44 -7.51 0.56
C TRP A 219 -15.41 -7.94 -0.50
N LEU A 220 -15.17 -9.25 -0.66
CA LEU A 220 -14.28 -9.77 -1.70
C LEU A 220 -14.86 -9.61 -3.11
N ASP A 221 -16.19 -9.62 -3.25
CA ASP A 221 -16.82 -9.35 -4.56
C ASP A 221 -16.60 -7.88 -4.99
N HIS A 222 -16.67 -6.95 -4.03
CA HIS A 222 -16.29 -5.55 -4.28
C HIS A 222 -14.81 -5.42 -4.66
N ALA A 223 -13.91 -6.06 -3.90
CA ALA A 223 -12.48 -6.07 -4.20
C ALA A 223 -12.18 -6.64 -5.60
N ALA A 224 -12.75 -7.81 -5.94
CA ALA A 224 -12.56 -8.44 -7.23
C ALA A 224 -13.07 -7.57 -8.39
N LYS A 225 -14.22 -6.92 -8.21
CA LYS A 225 -14.76 -5.98 -9.20
C LYS A 225 -13.81 -4.80 -9.45
N THR A 226 -13.22 -4.26 -8.39
CA THR A 226 -12.22 -3.18 -8.48
C THR A 226 -10.93 -3.64 -9.16
N ALA A 227 -10.38 -4.79 -8.74
CA ALA A 227 -9.19 -5.38 -9.35
C ALA A 227 -9.36 -5.57 -10.87
N GLN A 228 -10.50 -6.14 -11.28
CA GLN A 228 -10.83 -6.33 -12.69
C GLN A 228 -11.03 -5.00 -13.45
N GLY A 229 -11.59 -3.98 -12.79
CA GLY A 229 -11.66 -2.61 -13.31
C GLY A 229 -10.27 -2.07 -13.64
N THR A 230 -9.39 -2.11 -12.64
CA THR A 230 -8.02 -1.63 -12.72
C THR A 230 -7.20 -2.36 -13.79
N ILE A 231 -7.25 -3.70 -13.84
CA ILE A 231 -6.54 -4.50 -14.86
C ILE A 231 -6.96 -4.12 -16.28
N ARG A 232 -8.23 -3.74 -16.50
CA ARG A 232 -8.70 -3.32 -17.82
C ARG A 232 -8.29 -1.90 -18.20
N THR A 233 -8.07 -1.02 -17.22
CA THR A 233 -7.93 0.43 -17.48
C THR A 233 -6.55 1.00 -17.21
N LEU A 234 -5.74 0.36 -16.37
CA LEU A 234 -4.40 0.81 -15.99
C LEU A 234 -3.32 -0.14 -16.51
N VAL A 235 -3.46 -0.54 -17.77
CA VAL A 235 -2.43 -1.29 -18.50
C VAL A 235 -2.11 -0.58 -19.81
N ASP A 236 -0.87 -0.68 -20.27
CA ASP A 236 -0.47 -0.19 -21.58
C ASP A 236 -0.97 -1.11 -22.72
N HIS A 237 -0.63 -0.77 -23.96
CA HIS A 237 -0.99 -1.57 -25.14
C HIS A 237 -0.37 -2.97 -25.15
N ASN A 238 0.71 -3.19 -24.39
CA ASN A 238 1.35 -4.49 -24.21
C ASN A 238 0.80 -5.24 -23.01
N GLY A 239 -0.14 -4.68 -22.23
CA GLY A 239 -0.68 -5.29 -21.02
C GLY A 239 0.25 -5.21 -19.80
N ILE A 240 1.22 -4.29 -19.80
CA ILE A 240 2.07 -3.98 -18.64
C ILE A 240 1.35 -2.97 -17.76
N PHE A 241 1.36 -3.18 -16.45
CA PHE A 241 0.70 -2.29 -15.50
C PHE A 241 1.30 -0.87 -15.58
N THR A 242 0.44 0.14 -15.69
CA THR A 242 0.83 1.55 -15.84
C THR A 242 0.09 2.42 -14.82
N GLU A 243 0.55 3.66 -14.66
CA GLU A 243 -0.10 4.65 -13.82
C GLU A 243 -0.89 5.66 -14.68
N THR A 244 -1.91 6.27 -14.08
CA THR A 244 -2.61 7.43 -14.63
C THR A 244 -1.71 8.65 -14.63
N GLY A 245 -1.62 9.31 -15.78
CA GLY A 245 -0.92 10.59 -15.91
C GLY A 245 -0.07 10.67 -17.16
N GLU A 246 0.88 11.58 -17.14
CA GLU A 246 1.87 11.73 -18.21
C GLU A 246 2.89 10.59 -18.13
N TYR A 247 3.23 10.06 -19.30
CA TYR A 247 4.37 9.16 -19.50
C TYR A 247 5.48 9.96 -20.20
N PRO A 248 6.74 9.92 -19.71
CA PRO A 248 7.20 9.17 -18.53
C PRO A 248 6.69 9.74 -17.19
N THR A 249 6.54 8.86 -16.20
CA THR A 249 6.12 9.25 -14.84
C THR A 249 7.17 10.15 -14.20
N HIS A 250 6.74 11.33 -13.72
CA HIS A 250 7.58 12.26 -12.99
C HIS A 250 7.17 12.37 -11.52
N GLY A 251 8.16 12.40 -10.63
CA GLY A 251 7.97 12.65 -9.21
C GLY A 251 7.95 11.40 -8.34
N THR A 252 8.58 11.52 -7.16
CA THR A 252 8.79 10.43 -6.21
C THR A 252 7.49 9.80 -5.71
N THR A 253 6.45 10.61 -5.48
CA THR A 253 5.16 10.14 -4.95
C THR A 253 4.47 9.16 -5.89
N VAL A 254 4.25 9.56 -7.15
CA VAL A 254 3.54 8.74 -8.13
C VAL A 254 4.32 7.47 -8.49
N GLY A 255 5.65 7.53 -8.44
CA GLY A 255 6.51 6.35 -8.63
C GLY A 255 6.23 5.19 -7.66
N GLN A 256 5.67 5.44 -6.47
CA GLN A 256 5.37 4.40 -5.49
C GLN A 256 4.02 3.69 -5.68
N PHE A 257 3.10 4.31 -6.41
CA PHE A 257 1.69 3.92 -6.36
C PHE A 257 1.40 2.53 -6.95
N LYS A 258 2.13 2.12 -7.98
CA LYS A 258 1.90 0.83 -8.64
C LYS A 258 2.22 -0.36 -7.73
N GLY A 259 3.27 -0.26 -6.92
CA GLY A 259 3.65 -1.30 -5.97
C GLY A 259 2.57 -1.55 -4.92
N VAL A 260 1.94 -0.48 -4.41
CA VAL A 260 0.80 -0.58 -3.49
C VAL A 260 -0.34 -1.40 -4.10
N PHE A 261 -0.65 -1.21 -5.38
CA PHE A 261 -1.64 -2.03 -6.06
C PHE A 261 -1.19 -3.48 -6.18
N ALA A 262 0.04 -3.71 -6.65
CA ALA A 262 0.58 -5.05 -6.88
C ALA A 262 0.56 -5.90 -5.60
N ARG A 263 1.00 -5.36 -4.45
CA ARG A 263 0.98 -6.09 -3.17
C ARG A 263 -0.44 -6.48 -2.75
N ASN A 264 -1.39 -5.55 -2.87
CA ASN A 264 -2.76 -5.79 -2.43
C ASN A 264 -3.52 -6.73 -3.38
N LEU A 265 -3.17 -6.73 -4.66
CA LEU A 265 -3.68 -7.70 -5.62
C LEU A 265 -3.22 -9.13 -5.27
N ALA A 266 -1.98 -9.30 -4.80
CA ALA A 266 -1.51 -10.60 -4.30
C ALA A 266 -2.25 -11.02 -3.02
N TYR A 267 -2.56 -10.09 -2.11
CA TYR A 267 -3.39 -10.41 -0.93
C TYR A 267 -4.77 -10.89 -1.35
N LEU A 268 -5.42 -10.22 -2.30
CA LEU A 268 -6.71 -10.65 -2.84
C LEU A 268 -6.62 -12.02 -3.51
N GLN A 269 -5.59 -12.24 -4.33
CA GLN A 269 -5.35 -13.52 -5.00
C GLN A 269 -5.29 -14.69 -4.00
N SER A 270 -4.70 -14.48 -2.82
CA SER A 270 -4.58 -15.54 -1.79
C SER A 270 -5.91 -16.04 -1.21
N VAL A 271 -6.98 -15.25 -1.34
CA VAL A 271 -8.32 -15.59 -0.79
C VAL A 271 -9.42 -15.62 -1.85
N ARG A 272 -9.18 -15.07 -3.03
CA ARG A 272 -10.11 -15.02 -4.16
C ARG A 272 -9.34 -15.08 -5.48
N CYS A 273 -8.93 -16.29 -5.85
CA CYS A 273 -8.09 -16.54 -7.01
C CYS A 273 -8.73 -16.07 -8.33
N ASP A 274 -7.92 -15.45 -9.18
CA ASP A 274 -8.24 -15.11 -10.57
C ASP A 274 -6.97 -15.17 -11.43
N GLU A 275 -7.03 -15.84 -12.58
CA GLU A 275 -5.86 -15.97 -13.46
C GLU A 275 -5.40 -14.63 -14.03
N SER A 276 -6.30 -13.65 -14.16
CA SER A 276 -5.92 -12.32 -14.65
C SER A 276 -5.02 -11.56 -13.66
N TYR A 277 -5.11 -11.88 -12.36
CA TYR A 277 -4.26 -11.28 -11.33
C TYR A 277 -2.84 -11.79 -11.45
N VAL A 278 -2.70 -13.11 -11.57
CA VAL A 278 -1.42 -13.79 -11.80
C VAL A 278 -0.79 -13.28 -13.10
N ALA A 279 -1.57 -13.18 -14.17
CA ALA A 279 -1.10 -12.70 -15.46
C ALA A 279 -0.59 -11.25 -15.41
N LEU A 280 -1.31 -10.34 -14.73
CA LEU A 280 -0.85 -8.95 -14.58
C LEU A 280 0.47 -8.88 -13.81
N LEU A 281 0.54 -9.56 -12.66
CA LEU A 281 1.70 -9.50 -11.75
C LEU A 281 2.95 -10.09 -12.38
N THR A 282 2.85 -11.30 -12.95
CA THR A 282 4.00 -11.97 -13.59
C THR A 282 4.48 -11.21 -14.81
N LYS A 283 3.58 -10.75 -15.67
CA LYS A 283 3.94 -9.99 -16.87
C LYS A 283 4.59 -8.64 -16.54
N SER A 284 4.10 -7.96 -15.51
CA SER A 284 4.69 -6.71 -15.03
C SER A 284 6.06 -6.94 -14.40
N ALA A 285 6.20 -7.97 -13.55
CA ALA A 285 7.48 -8.36 -12.96
C ALA A 285 8.54 -8.74 -14.00
N ASP A 286 8.13 -9.47 -15.05
CA ASP A 286 9.00 -9.81 -16.17
C ASP A 286 9.49 -8.56 -16.90
N SER A 287 8.59 -7.60 -17.16
CA SER A 287 8.90 -6.34 -17.82
C SER A 287 9.81 -5.45 -16.97
N ILE A 288 9.55 -5.34 -15.67
CA ILE A 288 10.42 -4.64 -14.70
C ILE A 288 11.85 -5.16 -14.84
N TRP A 289 12.02 -6.48 -14.77
CA TRP A 289 13.34 -7.08 -14.74
C TRP A 289 14.12 -6.95 -16.06
N GLN A 290 13.39 -6.94 -17.18
CA GLN A 290 13.96 -6.96 -18.54
C GLN A 290 14.11 -5.57 -19.16
N HIS A 291 13.28 -4.60 -18.78
CA HIS A 291 13.11 -3.33 -19.50
C HIS A 291 13.21 -2.09 -18.61
N ASP A 292 12.86 -2.20 -17.33
CA ASP A 292 12.89 -1.08 -16.37
C ASP A 292 13.96 -1.29 -15.29
N ARG A 293 15.13 -1.78 -15.71
CA ARG A 293 16.30 -2.02 -14.87
C ARG A 293 17.56 -1.46 -15.52
N ASP A 294 18.35 -0.70 -14.77
CA ASP A 294 19.63 -0.17 -15.26
C ASP A 294 20.79 -1.18 -15.11
N GLU A 295 21.98 -0.79 -15.56
CA GLU A 295 23.19 -1.62 -15.50
C GLU A 295 23.63 -1.93 -14.07
N ASP A 296 23.31 -1.05 -13.12
CA ASP A 296 23.62 -1.19 -11.70
C ASP A 296 22.55 -1.97 -10.92
N GLY A 297 21.41 -2.31 -11.54
CA GLY A 297 20.33 -3.10 -10.95
C GLY A 297 19.22 -2.29 -10.28
N PHE A 298 19.20 -0.97 -10.45
CA PHE A 298 18.11 -0.10 -10.00
C PHE A 298 16.91 -0.17 -10.95
N LEU A 299 15.73 0.02 -10.38
CA LEU A 299 14.43 -0.11 -11.02
C LEU A 299 13.73 1.24 -11.07
N GLY A 300 13.05 1.52 -12.18
CA GLY A 300 12.35 2.77 -12.42
C GLY A 300 10.86 2.73 -12.03
N PRO A 301 10.14 3.84 -12.26
CA PRO A 301 8.72 3.92 -11.99
C PRO A 301 7.88 3.39 -13.16
N ASP A 302 8.42 3.33 -14.39
CA ASP A 302 7.66 2.96 -15.59
C ASP A 302 8.09 1.59 -16.08
N TRP A 303 7.36 0.58 -15.63
CA TRP A 303 7.68 -0.85 -15.80
C TRP A 303 7.73 -1.32 -17.27
N GLN A 304 7.29 -0.49 -18.22
CA GLN A 304 7.43 -0.68 -19.66
C GLN A 304 8.88 -0.49 -20.14
N GLY A 305 9.70 0.24 -19.39
CA GLY A 305 11.03 0.70 -19.81
C GLY A 305 11.00 1.76 -20.93
N PRO A 306 12.18 2.26 -21.35
CA PRO A 306 13.47 2.06 -20.70
C PRO A 306 13.54 2.74 -19.32
N VAL A 307 14.41 2.24 -18.45
CA VAL A 307 14.58 2.75 -17.08
C VAL A 307 14.90 4.25 -17.06
N HIS A 308 14.22 4.96 -16.16
CA HIS A 308 14.46 6.37 -15.85
C HIS A 308 13.92 6.69 -14.44
N GLY A 309 14.08 7.92 -13.95
CA GLY A 309 13.36 8.39 -12.76
C GLY A 309 13.63 7.58 -11.47
N ILE A 310 14.79 6.92 -11.37
CA ILE A 310 15.17 6.06 -10.25
C ILE A 310 15.08 6.84 -8.94
N SER A 311 14.39 6.24 -7.97
CA SER A 311 14.22 6.77 -6.61
C SER A 311 13.91 5.62 -5.66
N ALA A 312 14.07 5.84 -4.35
CA ALA A 312 13.69 4.85 -3.34
C ALA A 312 12.22 4.41 -3.48
N ALA A 313 11.33 5.36 -3.81
CA ALA A 313 9.92 5.11 -4.04
C ALA A 313 9.65 4.21 -5.25
N ALA A 314 10.28 4.52 -6.40
CA ALA A 314 10.17 3.70 -7.61
C ALA A 314 10.75 2.29 -7.41
N GLN A 315 11.92 2.20 -6.79
CA GLN A 315 12.56 0.93 -6.44
C GLN A 315 11.67 0.07 -5.53
N GLY A 316 11.09 0.67 -4.47
CA GLY A 316 10.17 -0.01 -3.57
C GLY A 316 8.89 -0.48 -4.29
N SER A 317 8.37 0.34 -5.21
CA SER A 317 7.21 0.02 -6.06
C SER A 317 7.44 -1.21 -6.92
N ALA A 318 8.58 -1.26 -7.60
CA ALA A 318 8.97 -2.40 -8.43
C ALA A 318 9.21 -3.66 -7.57
N LEU A 319 9.82 -3.49 -6.39
CA LEU A 319 10.04 -4.57 -5.42
C LEU A 319 8.72 -5.20 -4.95
N ASP A 320 7.67 -4.42 -4.67
CA ASP A 320 6.34 -4.96 -4.37
C ASP A 320 5.83 -5.88 -5.48
N CYS A 321 6.01 -5.50 -6.74
CA CYS A 321 5.56 -6.30 -7.87
C CYS A 321 6.35 -7.61 -8.00
N LEU A 322 7.67 -7.58 -7.80
CA LEU A 322 8.49 -8.78 -7.78
C LEU A 322 8.07 -9.74 -6.65
N ILE A 323 7.82 -9.22 -5.44
CA ILE A 323 7.34 -10.02 -4.29
C ILE A 323 5.93 -10.58 -4.56
N ALA A 324 5.03 -9.75 -5.09
CA ALA A 324 3.68 -10.17 -5.45
C ALA A 324 3.70 -11.28 -6.50
N ALA A 325 4.54 -11.15 -7.55
CA ALA A 325 4.72 -12.19 -8.56
C ALA A 325 5.28 -13.49 -7.97
N ALA A 326 6.24 -13.41 -7.04
CA ALA A 326 6.74 -14.56 -6.31
C ALA A 326 5.63 -15.28 -5.51
N ALA A 327 4.80 -14.51 -4.78
CA ALA A 327 3.74 -15.05 -3.93
C ALA A 327 2.63 -15.77 -4.73
N VAL A 328 2.33 -15.31 -5.94
CA VAL A 328 1.26 -15.89 -6.78
C VAL A 328 1.74 -16.96 -7.77
N SER A 329 3.06 -17.17 -7.88
CA SER A 329 3.68 -18.17 -8.75
C SER A 329 4.20 -19.40 -7.98
N ALA A 330 4.09 -19.40 -6.66
CA ALA A 330 4.52 -20.47 -5.76
C ALA A 330 3.51 -21.62 -5.69
#